data_AF-A0A4S2KUL6-F1
#
_entry.id   AF-A0A4S2KUL6-F1
#
_cell.length_a   1.000
_cell.length_b   1.000
_cell.length_c   1.000
_cell.angle_alpha   90.00
_cell.angle_beta   90.00
_cell.angle_gamma   90.00
#
_symmetry.space_group_name_H-M   'P 1'
#
loop_
_entity.id
_entity.type
_entity.pdbx_description
1 polymer ?
#
loop_
_entity_poly.entity_id
_entity_poly.type
_entity_poly.pdbx_seq_one_letter_code
_entity_poly.pdbx_strand_id
1 'polypeptide(L)'
;MYSNSDNEVLFCPYNKLHRIPSSRFQRHLVKCEKNFPPDYKVICPYNATHRLSKDEIQEHIQTCPMRRTVEGSYIRPSGSRRTAGSGQNGSTSESDYNSYWGSEDM
;
A
#
# COMPACT_ATOMS: atom_id res chain seq x y z
N MET A 1 19.61 11.81 -15.27
CA MET A 1 19.42 13.08 -14.54
C MET A 1 18.28 12.86 -13.57
N TYR A 2 18.56 12.71 -12.28
CA TYR A 2 17.50 12.56 -11.28
C TYR A 2 16.84 13.93 -11.12
N SER A 3 15.58 14.05 -11.53
CA SER A 3 14.79 15.24 -11.31
C SER A 3 14.69 15.48 -9.79
N ASN A 4 15.16 16.63 -9.32
CA ASN A 4 15.00 17.05 -7.93
C ASN A 4 13.51 17.29 -7.63
N SER A 5 12.79 16.23 -7.24
CA SER A 5 11.40 16.27 -6.76
C SER A 5 11.27 16.94 -5.37
N ASP A 6 12.39 17.32 -4.75
CA ASP A 6 12.44 17.89 -3.40
C ASP A 6 11.88 19.33 -3.28
N ASN A 7 11.67 20.02 -4.40
CA ASN A 7 11.07 21.36 -4.41
C ASN A 7 9.55 21.34 -4.58
N GLU A 8 8.93 20.18 -4.73
CA GLU A 8 7.47 20.10 -4.83
C GLU A 8 6.84 20.31 -3.46
N VAL A 9 6.01 21.35 -3.34
CA VAL A 9 5.29 21.69 -2.12
C VAL A 9 3.81 21.39 -2.32
N LEU A 10 3.27 20.55 -1.42
CA LEU A 10 1.88 20.14 -1.40
C LEU A 10 1.13 20.85 -0.27
N PHE A 11 -0.17 21.08 -0.49
CA PHE A 11 -1.06 21.66 0.49
C PHE A 11 -1.76 20.58 1.30
N CYS A 12 -1.88 20.78 2.61
CA CYS A 12 -2.58 19.82 3.45
C CYS A 12 -4.09 19.81 3.17
N PRO A 13 -4.71 18.63 3.00
CA PRO A 13 -6.13 18.49 2.76
C PRO A 13 -7.00 18.80 4.00
N TYR A 14 -6.40 18.82 5.19
CA TYR A 14 -7.07 19.20 6.44
C TYR A 14 -7.01 20.71 6.70
N ASN A 15 -5.88 21.35 6.34
CA ASN A 15 -5.67 22.78 6.55
C ASN A 15 -4.88 23.39 5.39
N LYS A 16 -5.53 24.25 4.61
CA LYS A 16 -4.94 24.92 3.43
C LYS A 16 -3.75 25.84 3.76
N LEU A 17 -3.57 26.22 5.03
CA LEU A 17 -2.43 27.03 5.47
C LEU A 17 -1.13 26.21 5.56
N HIS A 18 -1.22 24.89 5.69
CA HIS A 18 -0.01 24.07 5.74
C HIS A 18 0.53 23.81 4.33
N ARG A 19 1.75 24.30 4.12
CA ARG A 19 2.58 24.02 2.94
C ARG A 19 3.67 23.04 3.35
N ILE A 20 3.69 21.87 2.74
CA ILE A 20 4.60 20.78 3.14
C ILE A 20 5.35 20.28 1.91
N PRO A 21 6.67 20.08 1.98
CA PRO A 21 7.40 19.44 0.89
C PRO A 21 6.91 18.00 0.69
N SER A 22 6.87 17.55 -0.57
CA SER A 22 6.38 16.23 -0.99
C SER A 22 7.06 15.10 -0.20
N SER A 23 8.37 15.21 0.03
CA SER A 23 9.17 14.27 0.84
C SER A 23 8.70 14.10 2.29
N ARG A 24 8.00 15.09 2.86
CA ARG A 24 7.48 15.05 4.24
C ARG A 24 5.96 14.94 4.31
N PHE A 25 5.28 14.92 3.16
CA PHE A 25 3.82 15.00 3.09
C PHE A 25 3.12 13.81 3.75
N GLN A 26 3.56 12.58 3.48
CA GLN A 26 2.98 11.37 4.08
C GLN A 26 2.98 11.41 5.61
N ARG A 27 4.15 11.68 6.21
CA ARG A 27 4.29 11.79 7.66
C ARG A 27 3.46 12.95 8.22
N HIS A 28 3.36 14.05 7.49
CA HIS A 28 2.51 15.18 7.87
C HIS A 28 1.04 14.78 7.96
N LEU A 29 0.51 14.05 6.97
CA LEU A 29 -0.90 13.64 6.94
C LEU A 29 -1.29 12.86 8.20
N VAL A 30 -0.50 11.85 8.58
CA VAL A 30 -0.77 11.03 9.78
C VAL A 30 -0.77 11.85 11.06
N LYS A 31 0.13 12.84 11.19
CA LYS A 31 0.16 13.72 12.35
C LYS A 31 -0.99 14.72 12.34
N CYS A 32 -1.30 15.29 11.18
CA CYS A 32 -2.33 16.30 11.03
C CYS A 32 -3.72 15.71 11.25
N GLU A 33 -3.95 14.49 10.77
CA GLU A 33 -5.21 13.74 10.93
C GLU A 33 -5.63 13.59 12.40
N LYS A 34 -4.67 13.37 13.31
CA LYS A 34 -4.92 13.27 14.76
C LYS A 34 -5.49 14.53 15.40
N ASN A 35 -5.34 15.69 14.76
CA ASN A 35 -5.85 16.96 15.28
C ASN A 35 -7.31 17.22 14.88
N PHE A 36 -7.88 16.38 14.02
CA PHE A 36 -9.26 16.50 13.53
C PHE A 36 -10.10 15.31 14.03
N PRO A 37 -11.44 15.44 14.01
CA PRO A 37 -12.31 14.33 14.34
C PRO A 37 -12.03 13.09 13.47
N PRO A 38 -12.22 11.87 14.03
CA PRO A 38 -12.24 10.67 13.21
C PRO A 38 -13.30 10.83 12.11
N ASP A 39 -13.02 10.32 10.92
CA ASP A 39 -13.88 10.40 9.71
C ASP A 39 -14.04 11.79 9.07
N TYR A 40 -13.27 12.80 9.48
CA TYR A 40 -13.30 14.12 8.81
C TYR A 40 -12.84 14.04 7.33
N LYS A 41 -11.92 13.12 7.03
CA LYS A 41 -11.46 12.83 5.66
C LYS A 41 -11.32 11.31 5.49
N VAL A 42 -11.62 10.84 4.28
CA VAL A 42 -11.48 9.45 3.87
C VAL A 42 -10.20 9.28 3.04
N ILE A 43 -9.53 8.14 3.23
CA ILE A 43 -8.30 7.79 2.51
C ILE A 43 -8.67 7.12 1.18
N CYS A 44 -8.00 7.51 0.08
CA CYS A 44 -8.16 6.81 -1.19
C CYS A 44 -7.62 5.38 -1.11
N PRO A 45 -8.36 4.36 -1.59
CA PRO A 45 -7.91 2.97 -1.57
C PRO A 45 -6.67 2.72 -2.46
N TYR A 46 -6.43 3.58 -3.46
CA TYR A 46 -5.31 3.42 -4.39
C TYR A 46 -4.07 4.23 -4.02
N ASN A 47 -4.23 5.30 -3.22
CA ASN A 47 -3.12 6.14 -2.80
C ASN A 47 -3.35 6.71 -1.40
N ALA A 48 -2.51 6.26 -0.46
CA ALA A 48 -2.55 6.69 0.93
C ALA A 48 -2.14 8.16 1.15
N THR A 49 -1.70 8.91 0.15
CA THR A 49 -1.51 10.37 0.27
C THR A 49 -2.78 11.15 -0.02
N HIS A 50 -3.75 10.57 -0.74
CA HIS A 50 -4.99 11.24 -1.05
C HIS A 50 -5.92 11.18 0.18
N ARG A 51 -6.38 12.35 0.63
CA ARG A 51 -7.40 12.52 1.67
C ARG A 51 -8.51 13.39 1.11
N LEU A 52 -9.73 12.86 1.07
CA LEU A 52 -10.89 13.51 0.44
C LEU A 52 -12.06 13.56 1.41
N SER A 53 -13.04 14.42 1.16
CA SER A 53 -14.30 14.33 1.90
C SER A 53 -15.08 13.06 1.51
N LYS A 54 -16.05 12.69 2.33
CA LYS A 54 -16.91 11.52 2.09
C LYS A 54 -17.76 11.66 0.82
N ASP A 55 -18.06 12.89 0.41
CA ASP A 55 -18.85 13.15 -0.80
C ASP A 55 -17.97 13.08 -2.07
N GLU A 56 -16.74 13.59 -1.98
CA GLU A 56 -15.79 13.63 -3.11
C GLU A 56 -15.13 12.27 -3.41
N ILE A 57 -15.05 11.37 -2.42
CA ILE A 57 -14.33 10.10 -2.57
C ILE A 57 -14.93 9.21 -3.67
N GLN A 58 -16.25 9.25 -3.86
CA GLN A 58 -16.94 8.42 -4.86
C GLN A 58 -16.54 8.80 -6.28
N GLU A 59 -16.52 10.09 -6.57
CA GLU A 59 -16.06 10.63 -7.86
C GLU A 59 -14.55 10.43 -8.03
N HIS A 60 -13.78 10.66 -6.97
CA HIS A 60 -12.34 10.47 -6.98
C HIS A 60 -11.94 9.03 -7.35
N ILE A 61 -12.59 8.02 -6.80
CA ILE A 61 -12.28 6.60 -7.08
C ILE A 61 -12.44 6.29 -8.58
N GLN A 62 -13.36 6.97 -9.28
CA GLN A 62 -13.57 6.79 -10.72
C GLN A 62 -12.49 7.48 -11.56
N THR A 63 -11.97 8.60 -11.07
CA THR A 63 -11.02 9.47 -11.79
C THR A 63 -9.58 9.36 -11.30
N CYS A 64 -9.33 8.56 -10.25
CA CYS A 64 -8.04 8.48 -9.58
C CYS A 64 -6.93 8.04 -10.56
N PRO A 65 -5.85 8.83 -10.73
CA PRO A 65 -4.75 8.48 -11.62
C PRO A 65 -4.10 7.14 -11.28
N MET A 66 -4.05 6.80 -9.98
CA MET A 66 -3.41 5.59 -9.47
C MET A 66 -4.27 4.33 -9.65
N ARG A 67 -5.56 4.47 -10.00
CA ARG A 67 -6.46 3.31 -10.20
C ARG A 67 -5.98 2.39 -11.32
N ARG A 68 -5.53 2.97 -12.44
CA ARG A 68 -5.09 2.23 -13.64
C ARG A 68 -3.85 1.36 -13.39
N THR A 69 -3.01 1.76 -12.44
CA THR A 69 -1.80 1.01 -12.05
C THR A 69 -2.15 -0.28 -11.30
N VAL A 70 -3.21 -0.27 -10.50
CA VAL A 70 -3.63 -1.42 -9.68
C VAL A 70 -4.44 -2.43 -10.48
N GLU A 71 -5.25 -1.99 -11.45
CA GLU A 71 -5.98 -2.89 -12.35
C GLU A 71 -5.03 -3.69 -13.29
N GLY A 72 -3.77 -3.28 -13.49
CA GLY A 72 -2.82 -4.04 -14.31
C GLY A 72 -2.11 -5.20 -13.59
N SER A 73 -2.23 -5.30 -12.26
CA SER A 73 -1.42 -6.20 -11.42
C SER A 73 -2.17 -7.42 -10.88
N TYR A 74 -3.41 -7.67 -11.31
CA TYR A 74 -3.96 -9.02 -11.18
C TYR A 74 -3.14 -9.94 -12.11
N ILE A 75 -2.05 -10.48 -11.58
CA ILE A 75 -1.47 -11.68 -12.13
C ILE A 75 -2.61 -12.69 -12.06
N ARG A 76 -3.27 -12.94 -13.20
CA ARG A 76 -4.18 -14.08 -13.35
C ARG A 76 -3.38 -15.26 -12.79
N PRO A 77 -3.81 -15.92 -11.71
CA PRO A 77 -3.09 -17.10 -11.26
C PRO A 77 -3.06 -18.00 -12.49
N SER A 78 -1.86 -18.33 -12.94
CA SER A 78 -1.64 -19.19 -14.09
C SER A 78 -2.14 -20.58 -13.71
N GLY A 79 -3.46 -20.72 -13.77
CA GLY A 79 -4.17 -21.96 -13.58
C GLY A 79 -4.07 -22.74 -14.88
N SER A 80 -3.18 -23.72 -14.84
CA SER A 80 -3.23 -24.98 -15.61
C SER A 80 -2.37 -25.08 -16.88
N ARG A 81 -1.31 -25.88 -16.77
CA ARG A 81 -1.33 -27.19 -17.43
C ARG A 81 -0.70 -28.24 -16.51
N ARG A 82 -1.54 -28.96 -15.78
CA ARG A 82 -1.23 -30.30 -15.28
C ARG A 82 -1.29 -31.24 -16.47
N THR A 83 -0.16 -31.75 -16.96
CA THR A 83 -0.15 -32.99 -17.73
C THR A 83 0.02 -34.13 -16.73
N ALA A 84 -1.00 -34.99 -16.64
CA ALA A 84 -0.92 -36.25 -15.91
C ALA A 84 0.18 -37.13 -16.53
N GLY A 85 1.03 -37.68 -15.67
CA GLY A 85 2.12 -38.57 -16.07
C GLY A 85 2.87 -39.14 -14.86
N SER A 86 2.23 -40.13 -14.21
CA SER A 86 2.82 -41.32 -13.56
C SER A 86 4.02 -41.18 -12.61
N GLY A 87 3.83 -41.57 -11.34
CA GLY A 87 4.93 -41.97 -10.46
C GLY A 87 4.53 -42.00 -8.98
N GLN A 88 4.21 -43.18 -8.47
CA GLN A 88 3.87 -43.45 -7.08
C GLN A 88 5.13 -43.37 -6.22
N ASN A 89 5.05 -42.81 -5.00
CA ASN A 89 5.54 -43.41 -3.74
C ASN A 89 5.72 -42.39 -2.60
N GLY A 90 5.44 -42.85 -1.38
CA GLY A 90 6.16 -42.42 -0.19
C GLY A 90 5.44 -41.41 0.71
N SER A 91 4.59 -41.92 1.59
CA SER A 91 4.30 -41.29 2.87
C SER A 91 5.59 -40.89 3.60
N THR A 92 5.69 -39.64 4.04
CA THR A 92 6.17 -39.31 5.39
C THR A 92 5.91 -37.83 5.63
N SER A 93 5.02 -37.59 6.59
CA SER A 93 5.02 -36.44 7.46
C SER A 93 6.44 -36.01 7.81
N GLU A 94 6.74 -34.72 7.78
CA GLU A 94 7.13 -33.98 8.98
C GLU A 94 7.41 -32.51 8.64
N SER A 95 6.91 -31.68 9.54
CA SER A 95 7.08 -30.26 9.61
C SER A 95 8.45 -29.93 10.18
N ASP A 96 9.42 -29.56 9.34
CA ASP A 96 10.69 -29.00 9.80
C ASP A 96 10.58 -27.47 10.01
N TYR A 97 9.59 -27.07 10.82
CA TYR A 97 9.56 -25.74 11.43
C TYR A 97 10.27 -25.82 12.79
N ASN A 98 11.60 -25.85 12.79
CA ASN A 98 12.43 -25.21 13.81
C ASN A 98 13.92 -25.43 13.55
N SER A 99 14.62 -24.39 13.11
CA SER A 99 16.09 -24.31 13.27
C SER A 99 16.58 -22.90 12.97
N TYR A 100 16.03 -21.90 13.67
CA TYR A 100 16.67 -20.58 13.73
C TYR A 100 16.10 -19.77 14.91
N TRP A 101 16.62 -20.00 16.12
CA TRP A 101 16.72 -19.04 17.23
C TRP A 101 17.08 -19.80 18.52
N GLY A 102 18.36 -19.80 18.90
CA GLY A 102 18.81 -20.41 20.15
C GLY A 102 20.31 -20.72 20.16
N SER A 103 21.15 -19.69 20.12
CA SER A 103 22.55 -19.81 20.58
C SER A 103 22.85 -18.60 21.46
N GLU A 104 22.61 -18.79 22.75
CA GLU A 104 23.26 -18.07 23.84
C GLU A 104 24.74 -18.47 23.83
N ASP A 105 25.63 -17.50 23.64
CA ASP A 105 27.04 -17.63 23.97
C ASP A 105 27.30 -16.98 25.33
N MET A 106 28.18 -17.65 26.06
CA MET A 106 28.48 -17.59 27.48
C MET A 106 29.40 -16.42 27.86
#